data_AF-A0A962TEI5-F1
#
_entry.id   AF-A0A962TEI5-F1
#
_cell.length_a   1.000
_cell.length_b   1.000
_cell.length_c   1.000
_cell.angle_alpha   90.00
_cell.angle_beta   90.00
_cell.angle_gamma   90.00
#
_symmetry.space_group_name_H-M   'P 1'
#
loop_
_entity.id
_entity.type
_entity.pdbx_description
1 polymer ?
#
loop_
_entity_poly.entity_id
_entity_poly.type
_entity_poly.pdbx_seq_one_letter_code
_entity_poly.pdbx_strand_id
1 'polypeptide(L)' 'MSKDVVIVAAARTAVGSFGGSLAGVPAHKLGAEVVKNLLQR' A
#
# COMPACT_ATOMS: atom_id res chain seq x y z
N MET A 1 21.31 23.88 -5.84
CA MET A 1 20.93 22.67 -6.60
C MET A 1 19.52 22.28 -6.21
N SER A 2 18.60 22.22 -7.17
CA SER A 2 17.30 21.58 -6.94
C SER A 2 17.51 20.07 -6.95
N LYS A 3 17.04 19.36 -5.93
CA LYS A 3 17.03 17.89 -5.95
C LYS A 3 15.84 17.43 -6.77
N ASP A 4 16.06 16.54 -7.72
CA ASP A 4 14.98 15.95 -8.48
C ASP A 4 14.19 15.00 -7.58
N VAL A 5 12.86 15.16 -7.57
CA VAL A 5 11.94 14.29 -6.82
C VAL A 5 11.42 13.25 -7.79
N VAL A 6 11.67 11.98 -7.48
CA VAL A 6 11.28 10.84 -8.33
C VAL A 6 10.48 9.81 -7.54
N ILE A 7 9.56 9.14 -8.22
CA ILE A 7 8.79 8.01 -7.67
C ILE A 7 9.55 6.73 -8.02
N VAL A 8 10.18 6.10 -7.03
CA VAL A 8 10.99 4.88 -7.22
C VAL A 8 10.15 3.60 -7.24
N ALA A 9 9.00 3.60 -6.57
CA ALA A 9 8.09 2.47 -6.51
C ALA A 9 6.66 2.91 -6.19
N ALA A 10 5.68 2.17 -6.69
CA ALA A 10 4.26 2.37 -6.39
C ALA A 10 3.54 1.01 -6.29
N ALA A 11 2.67 0.88 -5.29
CA ALA A 11 1.88 -0.32 -5.02
C ALA A 11 0.58 0.04 -4.32
N ARG A 12 -0.39 -0.87 -4.37
CA ARG A 12 -1.70 -0.75 -3.72
C ARG A 12 -2.21 -2.12 -3.31
N THR A 13 -3.12 -2.17 -2.34
CA THR A 13 -3.90 -3.38 -2.07
C THR A 13 -5.01 -3.57 -3.12
N ALA A 14 -5.60 -4.76 -3.14
CA ALA A 14 -6.88 -4.99 -3.79
C ALA A 14 -7.97 -4.10 -3.18
N VAL A 15 -9.02 -3.80 -3.97
CA VAL A 15 -10.21 -3.09 -3.48
C VAL A 15 -11.19 -4.11 -2.92
N GLY A 16 -11.53 -3.99 -1.65
CA GLY A 16 -12.60 -4.77 -1.03
C GLY A 16 -13.96 -4.11 -1.29
N SER A 17 -14.98 -4.93 -1.56
CA SER A 17 -16.38 -4.51 -1.48
C SER A 17 -16.81 -4.35 -0.02
N PHE A 18 -17.82 -3.52 0.23
CA PHE A 18 -18.40 -3.38 1.56
C PHE A 18 -18.92 -4.74 2.06
N GLY A 19 -18.52 -5.15 3.27
CA GLY A 19 -18.83 -6.46 3.84
C GLY A 19 -18.10 -7.65 3.17
N GLY A 20 -17.15 -7.39 2.27
CA GLY A 20 -16.41 -8.43 1.54
C GLY A 20 -15.19 -8.98 2.29
N SER A 21 -14.27 -9.58 1.53
CA SER A 21 -13.10 -10.31 2.05
C SER A 21 -12.13 -9.48 2.89
N LEU A 22 -12.09 -8.16 2.71
CA LEU A 22 -11.23 -7.25 3.47
C LEU A 22 -11.94 -6.56 4.64
N ALA A 23 -13.24 -6.81 4.85
CA ALA A 23 -14.04 -6.07 5.84
C ALA A 23 -13.54 -6.25 7.28
N GLY A 24 -12.99 -7.42 7.61
CA GLY A 24 -12.43 -7.71 8.94
C GLY A 24 -10.97 -7.29 9.11
N VAL A 25 -10.32 -6.76 8.07
CA VAL A 25 -8.89 -6.40 8.13
C VAL A 25 -8.73 -4.96 8.60
N PRO A 26 -8.02 -4.70 9.72
CA PRO A 26 -7.76 -3.34 10.17
C PRO A 26 -6.98 -2.52 9.14
N ALA A 27 -7.35 -1.25 8.97
CA ALA A 27 -6.75 -0.37 7.94
C ALA A 27 -5.22 -0.26 8.05
N HIS A 28 -4.67 -0.19 9.26
CA HIS A 28 -3.22 -0.11 9.47
C HIS A 28 -2.48 -1.38 9.00
N LYS A 29 -3.13 -2.56 9.00
CA LYS A 29 -2.54 -3.80 8.47
C LYS A 29 -2.46 -3.76 6.95
N LEU A 30 -3.48 -3.22 6.27
CA LEU A 30 -3.45 -3.01 4.81
C LEU A 30 -2.32 -2.06 4.42
N GLY A 31 -2.14 -0.96 5.17
CA GLY A 31 -1.03 -0.03 4.96
C GLY A 31 0.35 -0.66 5.21
N ALA A 32 0.48 -1.43 6.29
CA ALA A 32 1.72 -2.14 6.60
C ALA A 32 2.11 -3.13 5.49
N GLU A 33 1.15 -3.83 4.90
CA GLU A 33 1.40 -4.75 3.79
C GLU A 33 1.92 -4.01 2.54
N VAL A 34 1.35 -2.83 2.22
CA VAL A 34 1.83 -2.00 1.10
C VAL A 34 3.27 -1.55 1.33
N VAL A 35 3.60 -1.06 2.53
CA VAL A 35 4.96 -0.61 2.86
C VAL A 35 5.94 -1.79 2.77
N LYS A 36 5.58 -2.93 3.34
CA LYS A 36 6.41 -4.14 3.27
C LYS A 36 6.67 -4.57 1.82
N ASN A 37 5.65 -4.57 0.98
CA ASN A 37 5.79 -4.93 -0.44
C ASN A 37 6.67 -3.95 -1.21
N LEU A 38 6.55 -2.64 -0.93
CA LEU A 38 7.38 -1.61 -1.56
C LEU A 38 8.86 -1.75 -1.18
N LEU A 39 9.17 -2.13 0.05
CA LEU A 39 10.55 -2.33 0.51
C LEU A 39 11.21 -3.60 -0.04
N GLN A 40 10.43 -4.56 -0.55
CA GLN A 40 10.94 -5.79 -1.17
C GLN A 40 11.33 -5.62 -2.64
N ARG A 41 11.02 -4.47 -3.25
CA ARG A 41 11.30 -4.13 -4.65
C ARG A 41 12.46 -3.16 -4.72
#